data_AF-A0A358L9Y2-F1
#
_entry.id   AF-A0A358L9Y2-F1
#
_cell.length_a   1.000
_cell.length_b   1.000
_cell.length_c   1.000
_cell.angle_alpha   90.00
_cell.angle_beta   90.00
_cell.angle_gamma   90.00
#
_symmetry.space_group_name_H-M   'P 1'
#
loop_
_entity.id
_entity.type
_entity.pdbx_description
1 polymer ?
#
loop_
_entity_poly.entity_id
_entity_poly.type
_entity_poly.pdbx_seq_one_letter_code
_entity_poly.pdbx_strand_id
1 'polypeptide(L)' 'AVFVRASLKSAKKASPWSQFIIDGHGVVRQAWQLKAGGSAVMVLDSEGRVRFAREGALTTEENQHVIALLKDLLDLPAS' A
#
# COMPACT_ATOMS: atom_id res chain seq x y z
N ALA A 1 -13.09 -17.87 -12.56
CA ALA A 1 -12.09 -16.82 -12.27
C ALA A 1 -10.65 -17.37 -12.35
N VAL A 2 -10.19 -17.76 -13.54
CA VAL A 2 -8.83 -18.29 -13.76
C VAL A 2 -7.80 -17.16 -13.94
N PHE A 3 -8.24 -16.02 -14.48
CA PHE A 3 -7.37 -14.88 -14.79
C PHE A 3 -6.80 -14.17 -13.54
N VAL A 4 -7.64 -13.96 -12.51
CA VAL A 4 -7.22 -13.29 -11.27
C VAL A 4 -6.09 -14.05 -10.57
N ARG A 5 -6.23 -15.38 -10.44
CA ARG A 5 -5.22 -16.21 -9.77
C ARG A 5 -3.88 -16.25 -10.51
N ALA A 6 -3.90 -16.29 -11.84
CA ALA A 6 -2.69 -16.29 -12.66
C ALA A 6 -1.93 -14.95 -12.53
N SER A 7 -2.63 -13.82 -12.62
CA SER A 7 -2.03 -12.49 -12.46
C SER A 7 -1.44 -12.28 -11.06
N LEU A 8 -2.12 -12.78 -10.01
CA LEU A 8 -1.61 -12.74 -8.64
C LEU A 8 -0.34 -13.58 -8.45
N LYS A 9 -0.28 -14.76 -9.06
CA LYS A 9 0.90 -15.65 -8.97
C LYS A 9 2.12 -15.03 -9.65
N SER A 10 1.92 -14.42 -10.83
CA SER A 10 2.99 -13.72 -11.54
C SER A 10 3.47 -12.46 -10.81
N ALA A 11 2.55 -11.67 -10.24
CA ALA A 11 2.91 -10.48 -9.47
C ALA A 11 3.69 -10.82 -8.19
N LYS A 12 3.32 -11.88 -7.47
CA LYS A 12 4.07 -12.40 -6.32
C LYS A 12 5.49 -12.85 -6.68
N LYS A 13 5.70 -13.39 -7.87
CA LYS A 13 7.03 -13.81 -8.34
C LYS A 13 7.94 -12.60 -8.63
N ALA A 14 7.37 -11.50 -9.12
CA ALA A 14 8.12 -10.28 -9.44
C ALA A 14 8.41 -9.39 -8.22
N SER A 15 7.62 -9.51 -7.16
CA SER A 15 7.82 -8.75 -5.91
C SER A 15 7.41 -9.61 -4.71
N PRO A 16 8.34 -10.42 -4.17
CA PRO A 16 8.05 -11.32 -3.05
C PRO A 16 7.55 -10.61 -1.79
N TRP A 17 7.97 -9.35 -1.62
CA TRP A 17 7.58 -8.45 -0.54
C TRP A 17 6.19 -7.81 -0.74
N SER A 18 5.57 -7.94 -1.91
CA SER A 18 4.25 -7.39 -2.20
C SER A 18 3.16 -8.44 -2.01
N GLN A 19 2.15 -8.10 -1.21
CA GLN A 19 0.98 -8.95 -1.00
C GLN A 19 -0.24 -8.37 -1.72
N PHE A 20 -1.02 -9.25 -2.32
CA PHE A 20 -2.31 -8.91 -2.90
C PHE A 20 -3.40 -9.65 -2.13
N ILE A 21 -4.35 -8.91 -1.60
CA ILE A 21 -5.42 -9.42 -0.74
C ILE A 21 -6.76 -9.04 -1.40
N ILE A 22 -7.67 -10.00 -1.54
CA ILE A 22 -9.02 -9.77 -2.03
C ILE A 22 -9.94 -9.58 -0.82
N ASP A 23 -10.39 -8.35 -0.59
CA ASP A 23 -11.34 -8.02 0.49
C ASP A 23 -12.79 -8.28 0.08
N GLY A 24 -13.14 -9.56 -0.14
CA GLY A 24 -14.46 -9.94 -0.67
C GLY A 24 -15.64 -9.60 0.25
N HIS A 25 -15.40 -9.47 1.56
CA HIS A 25 -16.42 -9.10 2.55
C HIS A 25 -16.38 -7.62 2.95
N GLY A 26 -15.41 -6.85 2.44
CA GLY A 26 -15.29 -5.42 2.73
C GLY A 26 -14.81 -5.10 4.15
N VAL A 27 -14.17 -6.05 4.85
CA VAL A 27 -13.72 -5.89 6.24
C VAL A 27 -12.62 -4.84 6.32
N VAL A 28 -11.65 -4.89 5.41
CA VAL A 28 -10.56 -3.91 5.33
C VAL A 28 -11.14 -2.56 4.94
N ARG A 29 -12.02 -2.52 3.93
CA ARG A 29 -12.69 -1.28 3.52
C ARG A 29 -13.41 -0.59 4.69
N GLN A 30 -14.11 -1.35 5.51
CA GLN A 30 -14.82 -0.81 6.69
C GLN A 30 -13.85 -0.36 7.78
N ALA A 31 -12.89 -1.21 8.17
CA ALA A 31 -11.93 -0.90 9.24
C ALA A 31 -11.12 0.37 8.95
N TRP A 32 -10.75 0.56 7.68
CA TRP A 32 -9.98 1.71 7.22
C TRP A 32 -10.84 2.86 6.68
N GLN A 33 -12.17 2.75 6.78
CA GLN A 33 -13.15 3.75 6.34
C GLN A 33 -12.95 4.19 4.87
N LEU A 34 -12.53 3.25 4.02
CA LEU A 34 -12.21 3.52 2.62
C LEU A 34 -13.46 3.76 1.79
N LYS A 35 -13.38 4.75 0.90
CA LYS A 35 -14.42 5.02 -0.09
C LYS A 35 -14.64 3.82 -1.02
N ALA A 36 -15.90 3.43 -1.21
CA ALA A 36 -16.27 2.37 -2.14
C ALA A 36 -15.83 2.72 -3.58
N GLY A 37 -15.13 1.79 -4.23
CA GLY A 37 -14.58 2.00 -5.58
C GLY A 37 -13.40 2.98 -5.65
N GLY A 38 -12.94 3.50 -4.52
CA GLY A 38 -11.76 4.37 -4.44
C GLY A 38 -10.46 3.58 -4.25
N SER A 39 -9.35 4.31 -4.29
CA SER A 39 -8.03 3.82 -3.88
C SER A 39 -7.54 4.59 -2.67
N ALA A 40 -6.64 4.00 -1.91
CA ALA A 40 -5.89 4.69 -0.89
C ALA A 40 -4.46 4.16 -0.84
N VAL A 41 -3.54 5.04 -0.46
CA VAL A 41 -2.14 4.72 -0.20
C VAL A 41 -1.86 5.03 1.26
N MET A 42 -1.26 4.09 1.97
CA MET A 42 -0.92 4.23 3.38
C MET A 42 0.50 3.74 3.62
N VAL A 43 1.21 4.44 4.51
CA VAL A 43 2.52 4.02 5.02
C VAL A 43 2.35 3.72 6.50
N LEU A 44 2.83 2.56 6.93
CA LEU A 44 2.86 2.14 8.32
C LEU A 44 4.32 2.02 8.76
N ASP A 45 4.59 2.29 10.04
CA ASP A 45 5.88 1.96 10.64
C ASP A 45 5.95 0.48 11.04
N SER A 46 7.10 0.06 11.59
CA SER A 46 7.35 -1.33 12.01
C SER A 46 6.45 -1.81 13.15
N GLU A 47 5.83 -0.89 13.90
CA GLU A 47 4.83 -1.21 14.93
C GLU A 47 3.41 -1.25 14.35
N GLY A 48 3.25 -1.05 13.04
CA GLY A 48 1.95 -1.02 12.37
C GLY A 48 1.17 0.27 12.59
N ARG A 49 1.82 1.35 13.06
CA ARG A 49 1.15 2.66 13.19
C ARG A 49 1.13 3.37 11.86
N VAL A 50 0.01 3.99 11.53
CA VAL A 50 -0.14 4.80 10.32
C VAL A 50 0.73 6.05 10.43
N ARG A 51 1.62 6.25 9.46
CA ARG A 51 2.51 7.42 9.35
C ARG A 51 2.12 8.35 8.21
N PHE A 52 1.38 7.81 7.25
CA PHE A 52 0.81 8.56 6.13
C PHE A 52 -0.43 7.82 5.61
N ALA A 53 -1.46 8.57 5.22
CA ALA A 53 -2.63 8.02 4.54
C ALA A 53 -3.18 9.04 3.54
N ARG A 54 -3.49 8.58 2.33
CA ARG A 54 -4.05 9.41 1.26
C ARG A 54 -5.06 8.62 0.46
N GLU A 55 -6.26 9.17 0.31
CA GLU A 55 -7.21 8.67 -0.68
C GLU A 55 -6.83 9.16 -2.08
N GLY A 56 -7.00 8.27 -3.07
CA GLY A 56 -6.69 8.53 -4.47
C GLY A 56 -5.24 8.26 -4.85
N ALA A 57 -4.83 8.77 -5.99
CA ALA A 57 -3.44 8.73 -6.44
C ALA A 57 -2.64 9.81 -5.71
N LEU A 58 -1.37 9.53 -5.44
CA LEU A 58 -0.44 10.52 -4.89
C LEU A 58 -0.08 11.56 -5.95
N THR A 59 0.05 12.82 -5.54
CA THR A 59 0.73 13.84 -6.35
C THR A 59 2.24 13.57 -6.42
N THR A 60 2.94 14.31 -7.28
CA THR A 60 4.41 14.24 -7.37
C THR A 60 5.08 14.58 -6.03
N GLU A 61 4.57 15.61 -5.35
CA GLU A 61 5.07 16.09 -4.07
C GLU A 61 4.78 15.06 -2.96
N GLU A 62 3.58 14.47 -2.96
CA GLU A 62 3.21 13.41 -2.02
C GLU A 62 4.07 12.15 -2.23
N ASN A 63 4.41 11.81 -3.47
CA ASN A 63 5.34 10.72 -3.77
C ASN A 63 6.74 11.00 -3.18
N GLN A 64 7.26 12.21 -3.37
CA GLN A 64 8.56 12.60 -2.80
C GLN A 64 8.54 12.52 -1.26
N HIS A 65 7.45 13.00 -0.64
CA HIS A 65 7.24 12.92 0.80
C HIS A 65 7.21 11.48 1.29
N VAL A 66 6.45 10.60 0.62
CA VAL A 66 6.35 9.18 1.00
C VAL A 66 7.72 8.48 0.88
N ILE A 67 8.50 8.78 -0.16
CA ILE A 67 9.85 8.21 -0.30
C ILE A 67 10.78 8.69 0.82
N ALA A 68 10.73 9.98 1.18
CA ALA A 68 11.52 10.50 2.30
C ALA A 68 11.11 9.85 3.63
N LEU A 69 9.80 9.78 3.89
CA LEU A 69 9.26 9.10 5.07
C LEU A 69 9.71 7.64 5.15
N LEU A 70 9.72 6.90 4.04
CA LEU A 70 10.19 5.52 4.02
C LEU A 70 11.69 5.41 4.33
N LYS A 71 12.52 6.35 3.89
CA LYS A 71 13.95 6.38 4.25
C LYS A 71 14.13 6.58 5.75
N ASP A 72 13.39 7.52 6.33
CA ASP A 72 13.43 7.80 7.77
C ASP A 72 12.96 6.59 8.59
N LEU A 73 11.85 5.95 8.19
CA LEU A 73 11.32 4.78 8.89
C LEU A 73 12.19 3.53 8.81
N LEU A 74 13.07 3.46 7.81
CA LEU A 74 14.00 2.37 7.59
C LEU A 74 15.42 2.70 8.09
N ASP A 75 15.62 3.85 8.72
CA ASP A 75 16.93 4.39 9.13
C ASP A 75 17.97 4.34 7.98
N LEU A 76 17.52 4.60 6.75
CA LEU A 76 18.41 4.61 5.59
C LEU A 76 19.19 5.94 5.55
N PRO A 77 20.53 5.91 5.40
CA PRO A 77 21.31 7.13 5.31
C PRO A 77 20.88 7.97 4.09
N ALA A 78 20.85 9.29 4.26
CA ALA A 78 20.72 10.20 3.12
C ALA A 78 21.90 10.00 2.18
N SER A 79 21.61 9.71 0.91
CA SER A 79 22.60 9.53 -0.16
C SER A 79 23.22 10.85 -0.57
#